data_AF-A0A5C0ZJV7-F1
#
_entry.id   AF-A0A5C0ZJV7-F1
#
_cell.length_a   1.000
_cell.length_b   1.000
_cell.length_c   1.000
_cell.angle_alpha   90.00
_cell.angle_beta   90.00
_cell.angle_gamma   90.00
#
_symmetry.space_group_name_H-M   'P 1'
#
loop_
_entity.id
_entity.type
_entity.pdbx_description
1 polymer ?
#
loop_
_entity_poly.entity_id
_entity_poly.type
_entity_poly.pdbx_seq_one_letter_code
_entity_poly.pdbx_strand_id
1 'polypeptide(L)'
;MKALIIIDIQLDFLPGGALAVERGDEVIPIINELQSSYKLVVATQDWHPANHKSFFTEHLGKQVFERIQWNGLEQVLWPVHCVQGTEGAALAPKLSTNAVEAIFRKGMDQHIDSYSGFFDNGRKKSTGMADFLKGRGVTEVAVCGLAADYCVYYTANDALDLGFKAGIIEHASRAIDPERYQRLKLDFQEKGGQIL
;
A
#
# COMPACT_ATOMS: atom_id res chain seq x y z
N MET A 1 -11.39 8.69 16.75
CA MET A 1 -11.23 7.21 16.85
C MET A 1 -9.98 6.78 16.10
N LYS A 2 -9.33 5.68 16.49
CA LYS A 2 -8.15 5.13 15.78
C LYS A 2 -8.54 3.94 14.89
N ALA A 3 -8.07 3.92 13.65
CA ALA A 3 -8.30 2.83 12.68
C ALA A 3 -6.97 2.16 12.27
N LEU A 4 -7.04 0.88 11.93
CA LEU A 4 -5.95 0.12 11.30
C LEU A 4 -6.16 0.09 9.79
N ILE A 5 -5.13 0.41 9.03
CA ILE A 5 -5.10 0.29 7.57
C ILE A 5 -4.07 -0.78 7.21
N ILE A 6 -4.56 -1.91 6.68
CA ILE A 6 -3.74 -3.04 6.24
C ILE A 6 -3.46 -2.90 4.75
N ILE A 7 -2.21 -2.69 4.39
CA ILE A 7 -1.80 -2.41 3.02
C ILE A 7 -1.37 -3.69 2.31
N ASP A 8 -2.08 -4.02 1.24
CA ASP A 8 -1.66 -4.90 0.15
C ASP A 8 -1.02 -6.23 0.60
N ILE A 9 -1.64 -6.93 1.55
CA ILE A 9 -1.26 -8.30 1.91
C ILE A 9 -1.79 -9.26 0.84
N GLN A 10 -1.21 -9.21 -0.35
CA GLN A 10 -1.62 -9.97 -1.54
C GLN A 10 -0.55 -10.98 -1.97
N LEU A 11 -0.97 -12.05 -2.62
CA LEU A 11 -0.09 -13.17 -2.98
C LEU A 11 1.12 -12.74 -3.82
N ASP A 12 0.97 -11.80 -4.75
CA ASP A 12 2.09 -11.33 -5.57
C ASP A 12 3.16 -10.56 -4.78
N PHE A 13 2.83 -10.01 -3.61
CA PHE A 13 3.77 -9.31 -2.74
C PHE A 13 4.40 -10.24 -1.68
N LEU A 14 3.96 -11.49 -1.57
CA LEU A 14 4.51 -12.47 -0.64
C LEU A 14 5.62 -13.31 -1.29
N PRO A 15 6.48 -13.99 -0.51
CA PRO A 15 7.48 -14.90 -1.06
C PRO A 15 6.90 -15.92 -2.04
N GLY A 16 7.45 -15.94 -3.26
CA GLY A 16 6.96 -16.76 -4.38
C GLY A 16 6.02 -16.02 -5.35
N GLY A 17 5.53 -14.83 -4.98
CA GLY A 17 4.73 -13.96 -5.84
C GLY A 17 5.53 -13.18 -6.88
N ALA A 18 4.84 -12.55 -7.83
CA ALA A 18 5.47 -11.86 -8.96
C ALA A 18 6.32 -10.62 -8.58
N LEU A 19 5.97 -9.94 -7.48
CA LEU A 19 6.72 -8.83 -6.90
C LEU A 19 6.96 -9.07 -5.39
N ALA A 20 7.50 -10.24 -5.07
CA ALA A 20 7.68 -10.68 -3.69
C ALA A 20 8.53 -9.69 -2.87
N VAL A 21 8.00 -9.27 -1.72
CA VAL A 21 8.76 -8.60 -0.67
C VAL A 21 9.43 -9.67 0.19
N GLU A 22 10.74 -9.54 0.41
CA GLU A 22 11.49 -10.51 1.20
C GLU A 22 10.89 -10.63 2.62
N ARG A 23 10.58 -11.88 3.01
CA ARG A 23 9.94 -12.21 4.30
C ARG A 23 8.65 -11.42 4.56
N GLY A 24 7.96 -11.02 3.49
CA GLY A 24 6.73 -10.24 3.56
C GLY A 24 5.58 -10.97 4.24
N ASP A 25 5.60 -12.30 4.27
CA ASP A 25 4.58 -13.13 4.93
C ASP A 25 4.70 -13.15 6.47
N GLU A 26 5.86 -12.80 7.03
CA GLU A 26 6.06 -12.75 8.49
C GLU A 26 5.21 -11.67 9.18
N VAL A 27 4.72 -10.67 8.44
CA VAL A 27 3.85 -9.63 9.01
C VAL A 27 2.43 -10.14 9.25
N ILE A 28 2.00 -11.21 8.57
CA ILE A 28 0.61 -11.67 8.59
C ILE A 28 0.14 -12.07 10.00
N PRO A 29 0.88 -12.91 10.77
CA PRO A 29 0.48 -13.25 12.13
C PRO A 29 0.37 -12.03 13.05
N ILE A 30 1.29 -11.07 12.90
CA ILE A 30 1.32 -9.83 13.67
C ILE A 30 0.10 -8.98 13.34
N ILE A 31 -0.20 -8.78 12.06
CA ILE A 31 -1.38 -8.03 11.60
C ILE A 31 -2.66 -8.69 12.10
N ASN A 32 -2.75 -10.02 12.06
CA ASN A 32 -3.91 -10.76 12.57
C ASN A 32 -4.16 -10.50 14.07
N GLU A 33 -3.10 -10.44 14.89
CA GLU A 33 -3.21 -10.11 16.31
C GLU A 33 -3.63 -8.64 16.53
N LEU A 34 -2.98 -7.72 15.81
CA LEU A 34 -3.20 -6.27 15.93
C LEU A 34 -4.64 -5.86 15.69
N GLN A 35 -5.35 -6.51 14.76
CA GLN A 35 -6.74 -6.18 14.41
C GLN A 35 -7.67 -6.05 15.63
N SER A 36 -7.48 -6.90 16.65
CA SER A 36 -8.28 -6.89 17.88
C SER A 36 -8.18 -5.60 18.70
N SER A 37 -7.11 -4.83 18.52
CA SER A 37 -6.85 -3.58 19.24
C SER A 37 -7.47 -2.34 18.58
N TYR A 38 -8.11 -2.50 17.41
CA TYR A 38 -8.68 -1.40 16.65
C TYR A 38 -10.19 -1.55 16.49
N LYS A 39 -10.90 -0.43 16.65
CA LYS A 39 -12.37 -0.39 16.48
C LYS A 39 -12.81 -0.42 15.03
N LEU A 40 -11.90 -0.10 14.11
CA LEU A 40 -12.13 -0.09 12.67
C LEU A 40 -10.87 -0.60 12.00
N VAL A 41 -11.02 -1.61 11.15
CA VAL A 41 -9.97 -2.14 10.30
C VAL A 41 -10.42 -2.02 8.85
N VAL A 42 -9.56 -1.49 8.01
CA VAL A 42 -9.74 -1.48 6.55
C VAL A 42 -8.51 -2.09 5.89
N ALA A 43 -8.67 -2.60 4.68
CA ALA A 43 -7.57 -3.12 3.89
C ALA A 43 -7.51 -2.46 2.51
N THR A 44 -6.36 -2.51 1.87
CA THR A 44 -6.21 -2.16 0.46
C THR A 44 -5.87 -3.38 -0.38
N GLN A 45 -6.11 -3.26 -1.68
CA GLN A 45 -5.60 -4.18 -2.69
C GLN A 45 -5.10 -3.38 -3.89
N ASP A 46 -3.88 -3.64 -4.34
CA ASP A 46 -3.50 -3.31 -5.70
C ASP A 46 -4.33 -4.14 -6.69
N TRP A 47 -4.83 -3.48 -7.73
CA TRP A 47 -5.83 -4.06 -8.61
C TRP A 47 -5.67 -3.57 -10.04
N HIS A 48 -4.55 -3.93 -10.66
CA HIS A 48 -4.11 -3.38 -11.94
C HIS A 48 -4.76 -4.07 -13.15
N PRO A 49 -5.23 -3.33 -14.17
CA PRO A 49 -5.54 -3.96 -15.46
C PRO A 49 -4.27 -4.63 -16.04
N ALA A 50 -4.44 -5.69 -16.83
CA ALA A 50 -3.30 -6.46 -17.36
C ALA A 50 -2.32 -5.63 -18.21
N ASN A 51 -2.78 -4.51 -18.78
CA ASN A 51 -2.01 -3.57 -19.59
C ASN A 51 -1.67 -2.27 -18.84
N HIS A 52 -1.63 -2.32 -17.50
CA HIS A 52 -1.32 -1.18 -16.66
C HIS A 52 0.10 -0.66 -16.95
N LYS A 53 0.23 0.64 -17.14
CA LYS A 53 1.48 1.26 -17.60
C LYS A 53 2.58 1.34 -16.54
N SER A 54 2.33 0.91 -15.30
CA SER A 54 3.42 0.66 -14.34
C SER A 54 4.21 -0.61 -14.66
N PHE A 55 3.69 -1.53 -15.49
CA PHE A 55 4.39 -2.75 -15.85
C PHE A 55 5.48 -2.52 -16.89
N PHE A 56 6.65 -3.10 -16.69
CA PHE A 56 7.78 -2.97 -17.63
C PHE A 56 7.43 -3.51 -19.02
N THR A 57 6.55 -4.52 -19.11
CA THR A 57 6.09 -5.12 -20.37
C THR A 57 5.35 -4.14 -21.28
N GLU A 58 4.82 -3.05 -20.72
CA GLU A 58 4.13 -2.01 -21.47
C GLU A 58 5.07 -0.97 -22.11
N HIS A 59 6.39 -1.11 -21.89
CA HIS A 59 7.41 -0.17 -22.38
C HIS A 59 8.56 -0.91 -23.08
N LEU A 60 8.63 -0.76 -24.40
CA LEU A 60 9.63 -1.45 -25.22
C LEU A 60 11.07 -1.07 -24.82
N GLY A 61 11.91 -2.09 -24.60
CA GLY A 61 13.33 -1.93 -24.28
C GLY A 61 13.61 -1.51 -22.83
N LYS A 62 12.59 -1.48 -21.97
CA LYS A 62 12.72 -1.15 -20.55
C LYS A 62 12.89 -2.38 -19.68
N GLN A 63 13.45 -2.18 -18.50
CA GLN A 63 13.71 -3.25 -17.53
C GLN A 63 12.86 -3.11 -16.27
N VAL A 64 12.70 -4.23 -15.56
CA VAL A 64 12.11 -4.23 -14.22
C VAL A 64 12.96 -3.35 -13.29
N PHE A 65 12.27 -2.57 -12.45
CA PHE A 65 12.80 -1.57 -11.52
C PHE A 65 13.42 -0.33 -12.16
N GLU A 66 13.38 -0.19 -13.49
CA GLU A 66 13.82 1.03 -14.16
C GLU A 66 12.90 2.21 -13.82
N ARG A 67 13.47 3.40 -13.59
CA ARG A 67 12.71 4.65 -13.40
C ARG A 67 12.56 5.38 -14.73
N ILE A 68 11.33 5.75 -15.06
CA ILE A 68 11.00 6.55 -16.25
C ILE A 68 10.23 7.81 -15.87
N GLN A 69 10.21 8.79 -16.77
CA GLN A 69 9.26 9.89 -16.71
C GLN A 69 8.04 9.52 -17.54
N TRP A 70 6.86 9.56 -16.92
CA TRP A 70 5.61 9.21 -17.57
C TRP A 70 4.49 10.13 -17.09
N ASN A 71 3.81 10.80 -18.03
CA ASN A 71 2.76 11.78 -17.75
C ASN A 71 3.18 12.90 -16.78
N GLY A 72 4.47 13.27 -16.77
CA GLY A 72 5.03 14.29 -15.89
C GLY A 72 5.32 13.83 -14.46
N LEU A 73 5.24 12.52 -14.20
CA LEU A 73 5.56 11.90 -12.92
C LEU A 73 6.69 10.89 -13.10
N GLU A 74 7.50 10.73 -12.06
CA GLU A 74 8.43 9.61 -11.99
C GLU A 74 7.67 8.30 -11.75
N GLN A 75 7.96 7.27 -12.55
CA GLN A 75 7.36 5.94 -12.46
C GLN A 75 8.46 4.88 -12.38
N VAL A 76 8.38 4.01 -11.38
CA VAL A 76 9.18 2.77 -11.34
C VAL A 76 8.44 1.73 -12.17
N LEU A 77 9.16 1.03 -13.05
CA LEU A 77 8.58 -0.06 -13.83
C LEU A 77 8.63 -1.36 -13.03
N TRP A 78 7.49 -2.01 -12.86
CA TRP A 78 7.33 -3.22 -12.05
C TRP A 78 7.21 -4.46 -12.93
N PRO A 79 7.48 -5.68 -12.41
CA PRO A 79 6.99 -6.89 -13.05
C PRO A 79 5.45 -6.84 -13.11
N VAL A 80 4.84 -7.63 -13.98
CA VAL A 80 3.37 -7.76 -13.98
C VAL A 80 2.94 -8.38 -12.65
N HIS A 81 2.09 -7.68 -11.89
CA HIS A 81 1.65 -8.10 -10.56
C HIS A 81 0.25 -7.59 -10.27
N CYS A 82 -0.44 -8.23 -9.33
CA CYS A 82 -1.75 -7.85 -8.81
C CYS A 82 -2.79 -7.55 -9.90
N VAL A 83 -2.74 -8.32 -10.99
CA VAL A 83 -3.64 -8.16 -12.13
C VAL A 83 -5.08 -8.52 -11.73
N GLN A 84 -6.05 -7.72 -12.14
CA GLN A 84 -7.46 -7.91 -11.75
C GLN A 84 -7.95 -9.33 -12.03
N GLY A 85 -8.48 -9.97 -11.00
CA GLY A 85 -9.08 -11.31 -11.07
C GLY A 85 -8.09 -12.47 -11.12
N THR A 86 -6.78 -12.22 -11.04
CA THR A 86 -5.79 -13.30 -10.92
C THR A 86 -5.60 -13.73 -9.48
N GLU A 87 -4.99 -14.90 -9.28
CA GLU A 87 -4.60 -15.39 -7.96
C GLU A 87 -3.61 -14.44 -7.28
N GLY A 88 -2.63 -13.92 -8.01
CA GLY A 88 -1.62 -12.99 -7.48
C GLY A 88 -2.22 -11.74 -6.81
N ALA A 89 -3.37 -11.26 -7.30
CA ALA A 89 -4.07 -10.12 -6.73
C ALA A 89 -4.95 -10.45 -5.52
N ALA A 90 -5.17 -11.73 -5.18
CA ALA A 90 -5.95 -12.11 -4.02
C ALA A 90 -5.23 -11.71 -2.72
N LEU A 91 -6.00 -11.27 -1.71
CA LEU A 91 -5.47 -11.18 -0.35
C LEU A 91 -4.99 -12.55 0.11
N ALA A 92 -3.89 -12.58 0.86
CA ALA A 92 -3.28 -13.81 1.32
C ALA A 92 -4.28 -14.65 2.15
N PRO A 93 -4.45 -15.96 1.89
CA PRO A 93 -5.42 -16.79 2.62
C PRO A 93 -5.19 -16.85 4.13
N LYS A 94 -3.95 -16.60 4.59
CA LYS A 94 -3.58 -16.57 6.01
C LYS A 94 -3.92 -15.24 6.71
N LEU A 95 -4.27 -14.20 5.96
CA LEU A 95 -4.74 -12.95 6.53
C LEU A 95 -6.19 -13.13 7.00
N SER A 96 -6.43 -12.89 8.28
CA SER A 96 -7.79 -12.83 8.83
C SER A 96 -8.47 -11.56 8.33
N THR A 97 -9.56 -11.71 7.57
CA THR A 97 -10.33 -10.58 7.02
C THR A 97 -11.64 -10.33 7.74
N ASN A 98 -12.00 -11.13 8.75
CA ASN A 98 -13.27 -11.02 9.47
C ASN A 98 -13.51 -9.65 10.13
N ALA A 99 -12.45 -8.97 10.57
CA ALA A 99 -12.55 -7.64 11.17
C ALA A 99 -12.44 -6.50 10.14
N VAL A 100 -12.10 -6.80 8.87
CA VAL A 100 -11.94 -5.81 7.81
C VAL A 100 -13.34 -5.36 7.35
N GLU A 101 -13.69 -4.12 7.65
CA GLU A 101 -15.01 -3.56 7.29
C GLU A 101 -15.11 -3.15 5.81
N ALA A 102 -13.98 -2.81 5.18
CA ALA A 102 -13.93 -2.40 3.79
C ALA A 102 -12.57 -2.69 3.16
N ILE A 103 -12.59 -3.05 1.87
CA ILE A 103 -11.40 -3.24 1.03
C ILE A 103 -11.40 -2.15 -0.05
N PHE A 104 -10.37 -1.32 -0.08
CA PHE A 104 -10.20 -0.26 -1.07
C PHE A 104 -9.21 -0.70 -2.15
N ARG A 105 -9.71 -0.86 -3.37
CA ARG A 105 -8.87 -1.20 -4.52
C ARG A 105 -8.24 0.06 -5.11
N LYS A 106 -6.96 -0.03 -5.44
CA LYS A 106 -6.15 1.04 -6.02
C LYS A 106 -5.43 0.56 -7.28
N GLY A 107 -4.88 1.49 -8.07
CA GLY A 107 -4.12 1.17 -9.29
C GLY A 107 -4.97 0.68 -10.47
N MET A 108 -6.28 0.97 -10.46
CA MET A 108 -7.22 0.45 -11.46
C MET A 108 -7.21 1.23 -12.79
N ASP A 109 -6.67 2.44 -12.81
CA ASP A 109 -6.55 3.23 -14.03
C ASP A 109 -5.27 2.84 -14.77
N GLN A 110 -5.42 2.36 -16.01
CA GLN A 110 -4.29 1.95 -16.85
C GLN A 110 -3.19 3.03 -16.96
N HIS A 111 -3.58 4.31 -16.91
CA HIS A 111 -2.72 5.44 -17.21
C HIS A 111 -2.22 6.21 -15.98
N ILE A 112 -2.46 5.70 -14.77
CA ILE A 112 -1.89 6.29 -13.57
C ILE A 112 -1.76 5.25 -12.46
N ASP A 113 -0.53 5.12 -11.94
CA ASP A 113 -0.24 4.22 -10.84
C ASP A 113 -0.73 4.80 -9.49
N SER A 114 -0.85 3.96 -8.47
CA SER A 114 -1.44 4.33 -7.17
C SER A 114 -0.77 3.58 -6.03
N TYR A 115 0.27 4.17 -5.44
CA TYR A 115 0.89 3.61 -4.23
C TYR A 115 0.04 3.85 -2.99
N SER A 116 -0.46 5.08 -2.84
CA SER A 116 -1.30 5.43 -1.71
C SER A 116 -2.66 4.73 -1.77
N GLY A 117 -3.14 4.27 -0.62
CA GLY A 117 -4.50 3.79 -0.44
C GLY A 117 -5.55 4.91 -0.52
N PHE A 118 -5.14 6.19 -0.53
CA PHE A 118 -6.05 7.33 -0.61
C PHE A 118 -6.21 7.90 -2.01
N PHE A 119 -5.12 7.97 -2.78
CA PHE A 119 -5.10 8.63 -4.09
C PHE A 119 -4.20 7.90 -5.07
N ASP A 120 -4.45 8.12 -6.36
CA ASP A 120 -3.45 7.83 -7.39
C ASP A 120 -2.20 8.73 -7.24
N ASN A 121 -1.09 8.34 -7.86
CA ASN A 121 0.20 9.02 -7.71
C ASN A 121 0.20 10.48 -8.19
N GLY A 122 -0.74 10.86 -9.06
CA GLY A 122 -0.94 12.25 -9.49
C GLY A 122 -1.99 12.99 -8.69
N ARG A 123 -2.56 12.35 -7.65
CA ARG A 123 -3.66 12.84 -6.81
C ARG A 123 -4.87 13.33 -7.61
N LYS A 124 -5.12 12.70 -8.77
CA LYS A 124 -6.23 13.07 -9.67
C LYS A 124 -7.53 12.39 -9.26
N LYS A 125 -7.45 11.17 -8.74
CA LYS A 125 -8.58 10.35 -8.30
C LYS A 125 -8.37 9.89 -6.87
N SER A 126 -9.45 9.96 -6.09
CA SER A 126 -9.55 9.40 -4.74
C SER A 126 -10.06 7.96 -4.81
N THR A 127 -9.57 7.11 -3.90
CA THR A 127 -10.13 5.75 -3.68
C THR A 127 -11.43 5.78 -2.87
N GLY A 128 -11.77 6.92 -2.27
CA GLY A 128 -12.89 7.07 -1.32
C GLY A 128 -12.55 6.66 0.12
N MET A 129 -11.35 6.12 0.38
CA MET A 129 -10.95 5.67 1.73
C MET A 129 -10.94 6.81 2.74
N ALA A 130 -10.50 8.01 2.35
CA ALA A 130 -10.47 9.17 3.24
C ALA A 130 -11.87 9.56 3.74
N ASP A 131 -12.84 9.62 2.82
CA ASP A 131 -14.21 10.00 3.12
C ASP A 131 -14.90 8.93 3.96
N PHE A 132 -14.63 7.65 3.68
CA PHE A 132 -15.08 6.54 4.50
C PHE A 132 -14.56 6.67 5.94
N LEU A 133 -13.25 6.82 6.12
CA LEU A 133 -12.64 6.94 7.46
C LEU A 133 -13.15 8.16 8.22
N LYS A 134 -13.23 9.33 7.57
CA LYS A 134 -13.78 10.56 8.18
C LYS A 134 -15.25 10.40 8.55
N GLY A 135 -16.05 9.79 7.67
CA GLY A 135 -17.45 9.47 7.94
C GLY A 135 -17.66 8.51 9.12
N ARG A 136 -16.66 7.67 9.42
CA ARG A 136 -16.63 6.79 10.61
C ARG A 136 -16.08 7.49 11.87
N GLY A 137 -15.72 8.77 11.81
CA GLY A 137 -15.17 9.52 12.95
C GLY A 137 -13.72 9.17 13.29
N VAL A 138 -12.97 8.66 12.31
CA VAL A 138 -11.54 8.38 12.45
C VAL A 138 -10.76 9.69 12.50
N THR A 139 -9.85 9.77 13.45
CA THR A 139 -8.96 10.93 13.67
C THR A 139 -7.49 10.52 13.65
N GLU A 140 -7.22 9.22 13.79
CA GLU A 140 -5.88 8.64 13.82
C GLU A 140 -5.87 7.33 13.03
N VAL A 141 -4.82 7.10 12.26
CA VAL A 141 -4.62 5.87 11.50
C VAL A 141 -3.28 5.24 11.87
N ALA A 142 -3.28 3.92 12.03
CA ALA A 142 -2.06 3.13 12.05
C ALA A 142 -2.01 2.31 10.77
N VAL A 143 -0.89 2.39 10.05
CA VAL A 143 -0.70 1.78 8.74
C VAL A 143 0.32 0.65 8.87
N CYS A 144 0.02 -0.50 8.30
CA CYS A 144 0.93 -1.65 8.25
C CYS A 144 0.81 -2.39 6.91
N GLY A 145 1.68 -3.34 6.64
CA GLY A 145 1.62 -4.19 5.45
C GLY A 145 2.79 -3.98 4.49
N LEU A 146 2.53 -4.05 3.18
CA LEU A 146 3.55 -4.16 2.14
C LEU A 146 3.35 -3.16 1.00
N ALA A 147 4.39 -2.62 0.36
CA ALA A 147 5.75 -2.52 0.86
C ALA A 147 5.91 -1.26 1.73
N ALA A 148 6.71 -1.36 2.79
CA ALA A 148 6.94 -0.32 3.79
C ALA A 148 7.46 1.00 3.16
N ASP A 149 8.31 0.91 2.14
CA ASP A 149 8.90 2.04 1.41
C ASP A 149 8.06 2.54 0.22
N TYR A 150 6.95 1.88 -0.11
CA TYR A 150 6.01 2.31 -1.14
C TYR A 150 4.61 2.48 -0.54
N CYS A 151 3.69 1.55 -0.80
CA CYS A 151 2.27 1.72 -0.50
C CYS A 151 2.01 2.11 0.97
N VAL A 152 2.74 1.53 1.92
CA VAL A 152 2.62 1.89 3.35
C VAL A 152 3.05 3.33 3.60
N TYR A 153 4.26 3.71 3.18
CA TYR A 153 4.78 5.06 3.38
C TYR A 153 3.92 6.12 2.68
N TYR A 154 3.54 5.90 1.41
CA TYR A 154 2.71 6.84 0.65
C TYR A 154 1.32 6.99 1.30
N THR A 155 0.71 5.89 1.74
CA THR A 155 -0.58 5.95 2.44
C THR A 155 -0.47 6.70 3.77
N ALA A 156 0.57 6.42 4.55
CA ALA A 156 0.78 7.10 5.83
C ALA A 156 1.06 8.60 5.65
N ASN A 157 1.84 8.98 4.64
CA ASN A 157 2.12 10.38 4.33
C ASN A 157 0.87 11.12 3.83
N ASP A 158 0.09 10.52 2.92
CA ASP A 158 -1.18 11.11 2.48
C ASP A 158 -2.20 11.24 3.63
N ALA A 159 -2.15 10.33 4.63
CA ALA A 159 -2.99 10.46 5.81
C ALA A 159 -2.68 11.74 6.62
N LEU A 160 -1.39 12.11 6.74
CA LEU A 160 -1.00 13.37 7.36
C LEU A 160 -1.55 14.57 6.58
N ASP A 161 -1.39 14.58 5.25
CA ASP A 161 -1.93 15.64 4.38
C ASP A 161 -3.45 15.79 4.51
N LEU A 162 -4.15 14.67 4.75
CA LEU A 162 -5.60 14.61 4.93
C LEU A 162 -6.07 15.04 6.33
N GLY A 163 -5.14 15.34 7.25
CA GLY A 163 -5.40 15.81 8.60
C GLY A 163 -5.58 14.70 9.65
N PHE A 164 -5.24 13.45 9.32
CA PHE A 164 -5.18 12.39 10.32
C PHE A 164 -3.87 12.47 11.10
N LYS A 165 -3.88 12.05 12.37
CA LYS A 165 -2.65 11.57 13.01
C LYS A 165 -2.28 10.25 12.36
N ALA A 166 -1.07 10.09 11.87
CA ALA A 166 -0.65 8.87 11.16
C ALA A 166 0.56 8.24 11.83
N GLY A 167 0.52 6.92 11.95
CA GLY A 167 1.69 6.13 12.33
C GLY A 167 1.88 4.90 11.45
N ILE A 168 3.13 4.49 11.28
CA ILE A 168 3.50 3.25 10.58
C ILE A 168 3.90 2.22 11.64
N ILE A 169 3.23 1.07 11.66
CA ILE A 169 3.58 -0.04 12.56
C ILE A 169 4.75 -0.80 11.94
N GLU A 170 5.96 -0.53 12.43
CA GLU A 170 7.19 -0.96 11.75
C GLU A 170 7.35 -2.48 11.77
N HIS A 171 7.10 -3.10 12.92
CA HIS A 171 7.23 -4.56 13.08
C HIS A 171 6.18 -5.35 12.26
N ALA A 172 5.07 -4.71 11.88
CA ALA A 172 4.02 -5.25 11.02
C ALA A 172 4.16 -4.81 9.54
N SER A 173 5.35 -4.33 9.14
CA SER A 173 5.63 -3.90 7.76
C SER A 173 6.98 -4.46 7.26
N ARG A 174 7.13 -4.60 5.94
CA ARG A 174 8.41 -4.97 5.29
C ARG A 174 8.63 -4.15 4.03
N ALA A 175 9.87 -3.72 3.81
CA ALA A 175 10.27 -2.90 2.65
C ALA A 175 10.80 -3.77 1.51
N ILE A 176 10.65 -3.28 0.27
CA ILE A 176 11.40 -3.82 -0.88
C ILE A 176 12.87 -3.39 -0.77
N ASP A 177 13.11 -2.12 -0.43
CA ASP A 177 14.44 -1.56 -0.18
C ASP A 177 14.54 -1.07 1.28
N PRO A 178 15.16 -1.86 2.17
CA PRO A 178 15.31 -1.49 3.58
C PRO A 178 16.12 -0.20 3.80
N GLU A 179 17.12 0.08 2.97
CA GLU A 179 17.94 1.30 3.10
C GLU A 179 17.12 2.54 2.72
N ARG A 180 16.35 2.45 1.64
CA ARG A 180 15.38 3.49 1.28
C ARG A 180 14.35 3.69 2.38
N TYR A 181 13.84 2.62 2.96
CA TYR A 181 12.87 2.73 4.06
C TYR A 181 13.43 3.49 5.26
N GLN A 182 14.70 3.28 5.66
CA GLN A 182 15.30 4.05 6.77
C GLN A 182 15.25 5.56 6.52
N ARG A 183 15.52 6.01 5.29
CA ARG A 183 15.44 7.44 4.94
C ARG A 183 14.01 7.95 4.97
N LEU A 184 13.06 7.15 4.46
CA LEU A 184 11.63 7.51 4.45
C LEU A 184 11.04 7.62 5.85
N LYS A 185 11.50 6.81 6.82
CA LYS A 185 11.07 6.94 8.22
C LYS A 185 11.43 8.30 8.81
N LEU A 186 12.65 8.78 8.55
CA LEU A 186 13.10 10.09 9.03
C LEU A 186 12.24 11.21 8.42
N ASP A 187 12.03 11.19 7.10
CA ASP A 187 11.17 12.17 6.42
C ASP A 187 9.72 12.12 6.96
N PHE A 188 9.17 10.92 7.18
CA PHE A 188 7.83 10.77 7.75
C PHE A 188 7.71 11.35 9.15
N GLN A 189 8.73 11.15 10.00
CA GLN A 189 8.78 11.71 11.35
C GLN A 189 8.92 13.23 11.35
N GLU A 190 9.73 13.79 10.44
CA GLU A 190 9.87 15.24 10.26
C GLU A 190 8.54 15.91 9.89
N LYS A 191 7.68 15.20 9.14
CA LYS A 191 6.32 15.64 8.80
C LYS A 191 5.30 15.46 9.93
N GLY A 192 5.73 14.97 11.10
CA GLY A 192 4.88 14.74 12.27
C GLY A 192 4.25 13.33 12.34
N GLY A 193 4.65 12.43 11.45
CA GLY A 193 4.29 11.02 11.51
C GLY A 193 4.99 10.27 12.66
N GLN A 194 4.44 9.12 13.05
CA GLN A 194 4.99 8.29 14.13
C GLN A 194 5.41 6.92 13.61
N ILE A 195 6.59 6.44 14.01
CA ILE A 195 6.95 5.03 13.86
C ILE A 195 6.50 4.31 15.13
N LEU A 196 5.63 3.30 14.96
CA LEU A 196 4.95 2.55 16.02
C LEU A 196 5.48 1.13 16.16
#